data_AF-A0A7S4MCG1-F1
#
_entry.id   AF-A0A7S4MCG1-F1
#
_cell.length_a   1.000
_cell.length_b   1.000
_cell.length_c   1.000
_cell.angle_alpha   90.00
_cell.angle_beta   90.00
_cell.angle_gamma   90.00
#
_symmetry.space_group_name_H-M   'P 1'
#
loop_
_entity.id
_entity.type
_entity.pdbx_description
1 polymer ?
#
loop_
_entity_poly.entity_id
_entity_poly.type
_entity_poly.pdbx_seq_one_letter_code
_entity_poly.pdbx_strand_id
1 'polypeptide(L)'
;LYITSLLCCIEKELYQDVEQQILVDITKFTALQDDTKGVKLSLVFNMIGLSSVAISRLSAIDGSLFVNCDDTKLRKAGIKDLGDRMDVLYCSMLIKQEGNKFVNHKEECCLCYCNTSETLGELLDEYDELECMNQEIIVKKNITGPKLLMMKWTTIQQMLPANDRSNKKAKEIHQYIQNLHSSA
;
A
#
# COMPACT_ATOMS: atom_id res chain seq x y z
N LEU A 1 21.57 13.75 19.60
CA LEU A 1 20.62 14.01 20.70
C LEU A 1 19.37 14.80 20.27
N TYR A 2 19.45 15.67 19.25
CA TYR A 2 18.30 16.49 18.79
C TYR A 2 17.23 15.68 18.02
N ILE A 3 17.65 14.74 17.17
CA ILE A 3 16.74 13.92 16.34
C ILE A 3 15.88 12.99 17.19
N THR A 4 16.44 12.42 18.26
CA THR A 4 15.71 11.54 19.19
C THR A 4 14.62 12.28 19.95
N SER A 5 14.87 13.55 20.30
CA SER A 5 13.87 14.43 20.91
C SER A 5 12.77 14.80 19.92
N LEU A 6 13.12 15.07 18.65
CA LEU A 6 12.16 15.40 17.60
C LEU A 6 11.24 14.21 17.27
N LEU A 7 11.79 13.00 17.16
CA LEU A 7 11.00 11.78 16.97
C LEU A 7 10.02 11.54 18.12
N CYS A 8 10.44 11.77 19.36
CA CYS A 8 9.56 11.63 20.52
C CYS A 8 8.43 12.68 20.54
N CYS A 9 8.69 13.89 20.04
CA CYS A 9 7.66 14.92 19.85
C CYS A 9 6.65 14.51 18.77
N ILE A 10 7.13 14.01 17.63
CA ILE A 10 6.27 13.53 16.54
C ILE A 10 5.42 12.35 17.00
N GLU A 11 5.99 11.37 17.70
CA GLU A 11 5.23 10.25 18.26
C GLU A 11 4.18 10.71 19.28
N LYS A 12 4.49 11.71 20.09
CA LYS A 12 3.52 12.30 21.04
C LYS A 12 2.39 13.03 20.33
N GLU A 13 2.68 13.82 19.30
CA GLU A 13 1.65 14.48 18.50
C GLU A 13 0.77 13.46 17.79
N LEU A 14 1.37 12.44 17.18
CA LEU A 14 0.63 11.35 16.54
C LEU A 14 -0.27 10.61 17.54
N TYR A 15 0.25 10.34 18.74
CA TYR A 15 -0.51 9.71 19.81
C TYR A 15 -1.70 10.58 20.24
N GLN A 16 -1.49 11.88 20.41
CA GLN A 16 -2.53 12.83 20.83
C GLN A 16 -3.60 13.03 19.76
N ASP A 17 -3.21 13.07 18.48
CA ASP A 17 -4.15 13.15 17.37
C ASP A 17 -5.01 11.89 17.27
N VAL A 18 -4.41 10.71 17.46
CA VAL A 18 -5.14 9.44 17.54
C VAL A 18 -6.08 9.43 18.75
N GLU A 19 -5.62 9.89 19.91
CA GLU A 19 -6.44 9.98 21.13
C GLU A 19 -7.64 10.92 20.94
N GLN A 20 -7.44 12.11 20.35
CA GLN A 20 -8.51 13.05 20.05
C GLN A 20 -9.50 12.48 19.02
N GLN A 21 -9.01 11.82 17.97
CA GLN A 21 -9.89 11.21 16.96
C GLN A 21 -10.72 10.05 17.54
N ILE A 22 -10.16 9.25 18.46
CA ILE A 22 -10.89 8.22 19.21
C ILE A 22 -11.99 8.84 20.07
N LEU A 23 -11.71 9.98 20.73
CA LEU A 23 -12.67 10.67 21.59
C LEU A 23 -13.82 11.33 20.81
N VAL A 24 -13.55 11.78 19.57
CA VAL A 24 -14.54 12.48 18.74
C VAL A 24 -15.48 11.50 18.01
N ASP A 25 -14.97 10.37 17.51
CA ASP A 25 -15.79 9.38 16.80
C ASP A 25 -15.23 7.96 16.94
N ILE A 26 -15.44 7.37 18.12
CA ILE A 26 -15.05 5.97 18.41
C ILE A 26 -15.68 4.96 17.44
N THR A 27 -16.77 5.33 16.75
CA THR A 27 -17.45 4.46 15.79
C THR A 27 -16.74 4.38 14.44
N LYS A 28 -15.89 5.35 14.09
CA LYS A 28 -14.91 5.20 12.99
C LYS A 28 -13.78 4.24 13.35
N PHE A 29 -13.50 4.08 14.63
CA PHE A 29 -12.60 3.08 15.19
C PHE A 29 -13.31 1.79 15.64
N THR A 30 -14.55 1.52 15.18
CA THR A 30 -15.33 0.31 15.54
C THR A 30 -14.62 -1.03 15.29
N ALA A 31 -13.49 -1.03 14.58
CA ALA A 31 -12.60 -2.18 14.47
C ALA A 31 -11.78 -2.48 15.74
N LEU A 32 -11.80 -1.62 16.76
CA LEU A 32 -11.19 -1.82 18.08
C LEU A 32 -12.04 -2.73 19.00
N GLN A 33 -12.73 -3.73 18.44
CA GLN A 33 -13.33 -4.83 19.23
C GLN A 33 -12.21 -5.74 19.77
N ASP A 34 -11.35 -5.16 20.60
CA ASP A 34 -10.04 -5.70 20.91
C ASP A 34 -10.05 -6.43 22.26
N ASP A 35 -10.24 -7.75 22.22
CA ASP A 35 -9.87 -8.62 23.35
C ASP A 35 -8.33 -8.57 23.57
N THR A 36 -7.91 -8.40 24.82
CA THR A 36 -6.69 -7.68 25.26
C THR A 36 -5.39 -8.50 25.24
N LYS A 37 -5.27 -9.55 24.42
CA LYS A 37 -4.17 -10.53 24.52
C LYS A 37 -3.07 -10.48 23.44
N GLY A 38 -3.05 -9.46 22.57
CA GLY A 38 -1.95 -9.30 21.59
C GLY A 38 -1.92 -7.93 20.92
N VAL A 39 -0.78 -7.58 20.31
CA VAL A 39 -0.65 -6.39 19.45
C VAL A 39 -1.47 -6.64 18.19
N LYS A 40 -2.62 -5.99 18.08
CA LYS A 40 -3.55 -6.16 16.95
C LYS A 40 -3.25 -5.16 15.85
N LEU A 41 -3.22 -5.65 14.61
CA LEU A 41 -2.89 -4.87 13.42
C LEU A 41 -4.02 -3.93 12.97
N SER A 42 -5.16 -3.91 13.67
CA SER A 42 -6.30 -3.03 13.38
C SER A 42 -5.90 -1.56 13.32
N LEU A 43 -5.01 -1.10 14.21
CA LEU A 43 -4.48 0.27 14.18
C LEU A 43 -3.60 0.53 12.95
N VAL A 44 -2.70 -0.41 12.61
CA VAL A 44 -1.88 -0.34 11.39
C VAL A 44 -2.77 -0.27 10.16
N PHE A 45 -3.81 -1.09 10.11
CA PHE A 45 -4.74 -1.12 8.99
C PHE A 45 -5.56 0.17 8.86
N ASN A 46 -5.99 0.75 9.98
CA ASN A 46 -6.65 2.06 9.97
C ASN A 46 -5.70 3.16 9.46
N MET A 47 -4.44 3.17 9.90
CA MET A 47 -3.45 4.17 9.48
C MET A 47 -3.17 4.16 7.97
N ILE A 48 -3.29 3.00 7.33
CA ILE A 48 -3.08 2.86 5.88
C ILE A 48 -4.37 3.00 5.07
N GLY A 49 -5.47 3.39 5.72
CA GLY A 49 -6.73 3.74 5.07
C GLY A 49 -7.59 2.56 4.64
N LEU A 50 -7.39 1.36 5.21
CA LEU A 50 -8.23 0.21 4.89
C LEU A 50 -9.68 0.43 5.31
N SER A 51 -10.61 -0.07 4.49
CA SER A 51 -12.03 -0.06 4.85
C SER A 51 -12.31 -0.88 6.11
N SER A 52 -13.29 -0.45 6.93
CA SER A 52 -13.69 -1.19 8.14
C SER A 52 -14.04 -2.67 7.87
N VAL A 53 -14.60 -2.94 6.68
CA VAL A 53 -14.89 -4.30 6.20
C VAL A 53 -13.60 -5.10 5.98
N ALA A 54 -12.57 -4.50 5.38
CA ALA A 54 -11.28 -5.16 5.18
C ALA A 54 -10.56 -5.40 6.52
N ILE A 55 -10.58 -4.42 7.43
CA ILE A 55 -10.00 -4.56 8.77
C ILE A 55 -10.67 -5.70 9.55
N SER A 56 -12.00 -5.76 9.53
CA SER A 56 -12.75 -6.86 10.17
C SER A 56 -12.37 -8.23 9.59
N ARG A 57 -12.20 -8.33 8.27
CA ARG A 57 -11.76 -9.57 7.59
C ARG A 57 -10.33 -9.97 7.92
N LEU A 58 -9.49 -9.02 8.33
CA LEU A 58 -8.10 -9.24 8.74
C LEU A 58 -7.94 -9.51 10.24
N SER A 59 -9.01 -9.51 11.02
CA SER A 59 -8.97 -9.66 12.48
C SER A 59 -8.25 -10.92 13.00
N ALA A 60 -8.22 -11.99 12.20
CA ALA A 60 -7.53 -13.24 12.53
C ALA A 60 -6.05 -13.27 12.10
N ILE A 61 -5.55 -12.23 11.41
CA ILE A 61 -4.16 -12.15 10.96
C ILE A 61 -3.34 -11.47 12.06
N ASP A 62 -2.44 -12.23 12.68
CA ASP A 62 -1.44 -11.68 13.61
C ASP A 62 -0.22 -11.09 12.86
N GLY A 63 0.70 -10.47 13.60
CA GLY A 63 1.92 -9.88 13.04
C GLY A 63 2.76 -10.88 12.24
N SER A 64 2.85 -12.14 12.67
CA SER A 64 3.66 -13.16 11.99
C SER A 64 3.07 -13.56 10.64
N LEU A 65 1.73 -13.65 10.58
CA LEU A 65 0.98 -13.95 9.36
C LEU A 65 0.95 -12.75 8.43
N PHE A 66 0.87 -11.53 8.97
CA PHE A 66 0.88 -10.29 8.21
C PHE A 66 2.20 -10.07 7.49
N VAL A 67 3.33 -10.22 8.20
CA VAL A 67 4.66 -10.14 7.60
C VAL A 67 4.76 -11.13 6.45
N ASN A 68 4.19 -12.34 6.58
CA ASN A 68 4.24 -13.36 5.53
C ASN A 68 2.99 -13.41 4.64
N CYS A 69 2.26 -12.31 4.52
CA CYS A 69 1.02 -12.28 3.76
C CYS A 69 1.28 -12.24 2.23
N ASP A 70 0.34 -12.80 1.46
CA ASP A 70 0.35 -12.80 0.01
C ASP A 70 -1.07 -12.58 -0.54
N ASP A 71 -1.20 -12.20 -1.82
CA ASP A 71 -2.51 -11.92 -2.45
C ASP A 71 -3.49 -13.09 -2.33
N THR A 72 -3.00 -14.34 -2.31
CA THR A 72 -3.85 -15.54 -2.19
C THR A 72 -4.45 -15.64 -0.79
N LYS A 73 -3.64 -15.38 0.25
CA LYS A 73 -4.10 -15.36 1.64
C LYS A 73 -5.13 -14.25 1.87
N LEU A 74 -4.92 -13.06 1.31
CA LEU A 74 -5.86 -11.94 1.41
C LEU A 74 -7.20 -12.24 0.73
N ARG A 75 -7.18 -12.88 -0.45
CA ARG A 75 -8.41 -13.33 -1.11
C ARG A 75 -9.15 -14.37 -0.29
N LYS A 76 -8.45 -15.31 0.34
CA LYS A 76 -9.04 -16.33 1.23
C LYS A 76 -9.61 -15.72 2.51
N ALA A 77 -8.97 -14.69 3.06
CA ALA A 77 -9.52 -13.86 4.14
C ALA A 77 -10.74 -13.02 3.67
N GLY A 78 -11.04 -13.04 2.38
CA GLY A 78 -12.22 -12.41 1.81
C GLY A 78 -11.99 -10.96 1.38
N ILE A 79 -10.77 -10.43 1.31
CA ILE A 79 -10.55 -9.07 0.81
C ILE A 79 -10.76 -9.03 -0.70
N LYS A 80 -11.86 -8.41 -1.13
CA LYS A 80 -12.30 -8.39 -2.53
C LYS A 80 -11.76 -7.20 -3.30
N ASP A 81 -11.63 -6.06 -2.64
CA ASP A 81 -11.10 -4.85 -3.27
C ASP A 81 -9.63 -5.03 -3.64
N LEU A 82 -9.23 -4.52 -4.81
CA LEU A 82 -7.85 -4.63 -5.28
C LEU A 82 -6.94 -3.66 -4.52
N GLY A 83 -7.39 -2.43 -4.29
CA GLY A 83 -6.66 -1.41 -3.55
C GLY A 83 -6.33 -1.89 -2.14
N ASP A 84 -7.36 -2.32 -1.39
CA ASP A 84 -7.18 -2.85 -0.03
C ASP A 84 -6.13 -3.98 0.01
N ARG A 85 -6.13 -4.89 -0.99
CA ARG A 85 -5.12 -5.96 -1.05
C ARG A 85 -3.72 -5.43 -1.33
N MET A 86 -3.58 -4.48 -2.25
CA MET A 86 -2.26 -3.93 -2.59
C MET A 86 -1.69 -3.12 -1.43
N ASP A 87 -2.52 -2.37 -0.70
CA ASP A 87 -2.10 -1.59 0.47
C ASP A 87 -1.58 -2.52 1.58
N VAL A 88 -2.29 -3.62 1.86
CA VAL A 88 -1.85 -4.63 2.84
C VAL A 88 -0.52 -5.28 2.43
N LEU A 89 -0.36 -5.64 1.15
CA LEU A 89 0.87 -6.26 0.65
C LEU A 89 2.05 -5.29 0.70
N TYR A 90 1.80 -4.03 0.35
CA TYR A 90 2.81 -2.99 0.41
C TYR A 90 3.30 -2.79 1.84
N CYS A 91 2.39 -2.63 2.80
CA CYS A 91 2.76 -2.48 4.20
C CYS A 91 3.46 -3.71 4.77
N SER A 92 3.05 -4.92 4.35
CA SER A 92 3.76 -6.16 4.68
C SER A 92 5.20 -6.16 4.16
N MET A 93 5.41 -5.68 2.92
CA MET A 93 6.75 -5.50 2.34
C MET A 93 7.58 -4.49 3.14
N LEU A 94 7.00 -3.34 3.52
CA LEU A 94 7.70 -2.32 4.30
C LEU A 94 8.22 -2.86 5.63
N ILE A 95 7.38 -3.63 6.35
CA ILE A 95 7.78 -4.23 7.61
C ILE A 95 8.87 -5.30 7.41
N LYS A 96 8.75 -6.13 6.37
CA LYS A 96 9.75 -7.17 6.05
C LYS A 96 11.14 -6.61 5.74
N GLN A 97 11.22 -5.44 5.13
CA GLN A 97 12.48 -4.87 4.66
C GLN A 97 13.31 -4.16 5.74
N GLU A 98 12.83 -4.15 7.01
CA GLU A 98 13.43 -3.54 8.20
C GLU A 98 14.25 -2.24 8.01
N GLY A 99 13.74 -1.16 8.60
CA GLY A 99 14.53 0.01 9.01
C GLY A 99 14.28 1.27 8.20
N ASN A 100 14.47 2.42 8.85
CA ASN A 100 14.28 3.81 8.39
C ASN A 100 14.74 4.16 6.96
N LYS A 101 15.41 3.26 6.23
CA LYS A 101 15.69 3.37 4.80
C LYS A 101 14.44 3.62 3.96
N PHE A 102 13.27 3.15 4.41
CA PHE A 102 12.05 3.36 3.64
C PHE A 102 11.62 4.83 3.56
N VAL A 103 11.87 5.63 4.61
CA VAL A 103 11.51 7.06 4.59
C VAL A 103 12.32 7.78 3.51
N ASN A 104 13.63 7.54 3.47
CA ASN A 104 14.51 8.09 2.42
C ASN A 104 14.14 7.54 1.04
N HIS A 105 13.88 6.22 0.95
CA HIS A 105 13.45 5.57 -0.30
C HIS A 105 12.17 6.17 -0.86
N LYS A 106 11.20 6.55 -0.01
CA LYS A 106 9.95 7.14 -0.47
C LYS A 106 10.16 8.52 -1.12
N GLU A 107 11.15 9.27 -0.64
CA GLU A 107 11.52 10.58 -1.20
C GLU A 107 12.36 10.44 -2.47
N GLU A 108 13.13 9.36 -2.60
CA GLU A 108 14.06 9.13 -3.73
C GLU A 108 13.44 8.31 -4.87
N CYS A 109 12.49 7.42 -4.56
CA CYS A 109 11.86 6.53 -5.53
C CYS A 109 10.61 7.18 -6.15
N CYS A 110 10.69 7.47 -7.46
CA CYS A 110 9.59 8.07 -8.22
C CYS A 110 8.27 7.28 -8.07
N LEU A 111 8.33 5.95 -8.03
CA LEU A 111 7.13 5.12 -7.82
C LEU A 111 6.57 5.22 -6.40
N CYS A 112 7.42 5.26 -5.36
CA CYS A 112 6.93 5.36 -3.98
C CYS A 112 6.41 6.76 -3.65
N TYR A 113 6.92 7.77 -4.36
CA TYR A 113 6.50 9.16 -4.27
C TYR A 113 5.09 9.38 -4.85
N CYS A 114 4.71 8.64 -5.90
CA CYS A 114 3.37 8.70 -6.52
C CYS A 114 2.28 8.14 -5.59
N ASN A 115 1.86 8.94 -4.62
CA ASN A 115 0.87 8.60 -3.59
C ASN A 115 -0.59 8.80 -4.05
N THR A 116 -0.82 9.34 -5.24
CA THR A 116 -2.14 9.50 -5.87
C THR A 116 -2.14 8.89 -7.27
N SER A 117 -3.32 8.55 -7.79
CA SER A 117 -3.46 8.07 -9.16
C SER A 117 -3.05 9.09 -10.21
N GLU A 118 -3.23 10.37 -9.89
CA GLU A 118 -2.89 11.53 -10.71
C GLU A 118 -1.36 11.63 -10.84
N THR A 119 -0.65 11.66 -9.71
CA THR A 119 0.82 11.68 -9.71
C THR A 119 1.44 10.43 -10.35
N LEU A 120 0.75 9.28 -10.28
CA LEU A 120 1.17 8.09 -11.01
C LEU A 120 0.94 8.27 -12.51
N GLY A 121 -0.22 8.80 -12.93
CA GLY A 121 -0.51 9.07 -14.34
C GLY A 121 0.54 9.96 -14.99
N GLU A 122 0.89 11.06 -14.33
CA GLU A 122 1.96 11.97 -14.77
C GLU A 122 3.29 11.22 -14.95
N LEU A 123 3.68 10.39 -13.97
CA LEU A 123 4.90 9.57 -14.08
C LEU A 123 4.84 8.62 -15.28
N LEU A 124 3.70 7.97 -15.53
CA LEU A 124 3.59 7.01 -16.63
C LEU A 124 3.70 7.68 -18.00
N ASP A 125 3.30 8.95 -18.12
CA ASP A 125 3.45 9.74 -19.35
C ASP A 125 4.91 10.17 -19.60
N GLU A 126 5.74 10.20 -18.56
CA GLU A 126 7.17 10.54 -18.69
C GLU A 126 8.03 9.37 -19.21
N TYR A 127 7.53 8.14 -19.14
CA TYR A 127 8.27 6.93 -19.55
C TYR A 127 7.61 6.22 -20.72
N ASP A 128 8.28 6.21 -21.88
CA ASP A 128 7.82 5.56 -23.13
C ASP A 128 7.40 4.08 -22.91
N GLU A 129 8.09 3.34 -22.03
CA GLU A 129 7.73 1.95 -21.75
C GLU A 129 6.38 1.79 -21.03
N LEU A 130 5.92 2.83 -20.34
CA LEU A 130 4.76 2.84 -19.45
C LEU A 130 3.56 3.61 -20.03
N GLU A 131 3.76 4.47 -21.03
CA GLU A 131 2.71 5.26 -21.71
C GLU A 131 1.51 4.40 -22.17
N CYS A 132 1.76 3.13 -22.53
CA CYS A 132 0.72 2.19 -22.94
C CYS A 132 -0.22 1.73 -21.80
N MET A 133 0.01 2.14 -20.55
CA MET A 133 -0.89 1.83 -19.44
C MET A 133 -2.15 2.69 -19.48
N ASN A 134 -3.32 2.07 -19.34
CA ASN A 134 -4.58 2.79 -19.39
C ASN A 134 -4.80 3.67 -18.14
N GLN A 135 -4.62 4.98 -18.29
CA GLN A 135 -4.79 5.96 -17.22
C GLN A 135 -6.21 5.97 -16.63
N GLU A 136 -7.25 5.80 -17.46
CA GLU A 136 -8.64 5.75 -16.95
C GLU A 136 -8.83 4.59 -15.95
N ILE A 137 -8.20 3.44 -16.21
CA ILE A 137 -8.24 2.28 -15.30
C ILE A 137 -7.48 2.59 -14.00
N ILE A 138 -6.33 3.27 -14.09
CA ILE A 138 -5.51 3.68 -12.94
C ILE A 138 -6.30 4.60 -12.01
N VAL A 139 -6.90 5.66 -12.57
CA VAL A 139 -7.73 6.61 -11.82
C VAL A 139 -8.98 5.93 -11.25
N LYS A 140 -9.72 5.18 -12.09
CA LYS A 140 -10.94 4.49 -11.66
C LYS A 140 -10.71 3.50 -10.52
N LYS A 141 -9.53 2.88 -10.47
CA LYS A 141 -9.17 1.92 -9.42
C LYS A 141 -8.34 2.53 -8.30
N ASN A 142 -8.10 3.85 -8.32
CA ASN A 142 -7.26 4.55 -7.35
C ASN A 142 -5.90 3.85 -7.16
N ILE A 143 -5.23 3.54 -8.27
CA ILE A 143 -3.92 2.90 -8.28
C ILE A 143 -2.86 3.97 -8.08
N THR A 144 -2.07 3.82 -7.03
CA THR A 144 -0.90 4.63 -6.71
C THR A 144 0.37 3.86 -7.09
N GLY A 145 1.52 4.51 -7.14
CA GLY A 145 2.78 3.84 -7.45
C GLY A 145 3.12 2.68 -6.49
N PRO A 146 2.93 2.82 -5.16
CA PRO A 146 2.99 1.69 -4.22
C PRO A 146 2.09 0.51 -4.59
N LYS A 147 0.84 0.80 -4.99
CA LYS A 147 -0.10 -0.25 -5.39
C LYS A 147 0.33 -0.94 -6.67
N LEU A 148 0.83 -0.16 -7.64
CA LEU A 148 1.35 -0.67 -8.91
C LEU A 148 2.53 -1.63 -8.68
N LEU A 149 3.45 -1.28 -7.77
CA LEU A 149 4.61 -2.10 -7.41
C LEU A 149 4.22 -3.51 -6.91
N MET A 150 3.10 -3.61 -6.19
CA MET A 150 2.60 -4.86 -5.62
C MET A 150 1.81 -5.72 -6.62
N MET A 151 1.51 -5.20 -7.81
CA MET A 151 0.72 -5.93 -8.79
C MET A 151 1.52 -7.01 -9.50
N LYS A 152 0.89 -8.18 -9.67
CA LYS A 152 1.40 -9.20 -10.58
C LYS A 152 1.30 -8.72 -12.03
N TRP A 153 2.22 -9.20 -12.88
CA TRP A 153 2.17 -8.95 -14.33
C TRP A 153 0.81 -9.31 -14.96
N THR A 154 0.11 -10.33 -14.45
CA THR A 154 -1.24 -10.70 -14.92
C THR A 154 -2.28 -9.61 -14.66
N THR A 155 -2.13 -8.86 -13.58
CA THR A 155 -2.99 -7.71 -13.25
C THR A 155 -2.65 -6.53 -14.14
N ILE A 156 -1.35 -6.26 -14.35
CA ILE A 156 -0.87 -5.22 -15.28
C ILE A 156 -1.40 -5.49 -16.69
N GLN A 157 -1.37 -6.73 -17.16
CA GLN A 157 -1.92 -7.11 -18.46
C GLN A 157 -3.38 -6.66 -18.64
N GLN A 158 -4.21 -6.74 -17.60
CA GLN A 158 -5.61 -6.31 -17.67
C GLN A 158 -5.77 -4.80 -17.78
N MET A 159 -4.73 -4.03 -17.45
CA MET A 159 -4.67 -2.58 -17.55
C MET A 159 -4.11 -2.11 -18.91
N LEU A 160 -3.67 -3.04 -19.76
CA LEU A 160 -3.21 -2.72 -21.10
C LEU A 160 -4.40 -2.63 -22.09
N PRO A 161 -4.27 -1.74 -23.09
CA PRO A 161 -5.11 -1.71 -24.29
C PRO A 161 -5.23 -3.09 -24.94
N ALA A 162 -6.36 -3.36 -25.61
CA ALA A 162 -6.63 -4.68 -26.17
C ALA A 162 -5.58 -5.14 -27.20
N ASN A 163 -5.05 -4.20 -27.99
CA ASN A 163 -3.97 -4.40 -28.96
C ASN A 163 -2.63 -4.78 -28.30
N ASP A 164 -2.37 -4.31 -27.08
CA ASP A 164 -1.10 -4.50 -26.38
C ASP A 164 -1.17 -5.54 -25.25
N ARG A 165 -2.34 -6.18 -25.07
CA ARG A 165 -2.65 -7.14 -24.00
C ARG A 165 -1.97 -8.50 -24.18
N SER A 166 -0.64 -8.51 -24.30
CA SER A 166 0.18 -9.71 -24.38
C SER A 166 0.88 -10.01 -23.05
N ASN A 167 1.08 -11.30 -22.76
CA ASN A 167 1.85 -11.73 -21.58
C ASN A 167 3.30 -11.21 -21.63
N LYS A 168 3.87 -11.08 -22.83
CA LYS A 168 5.24 -10.60 -23.04
C LYS A 168 5.35 -9.13 -22.61
N LYS A 169 4.53 -8.25 -23.20
CA LYS A 169 4.54 -6.81 -22.89
C LYS A 169 4.24 -6.55 -21.41
N ALA A 170 3.27 -7.25 -20.83
CA ALA A 170 2.94 -7.10 -19.42
C ALA A 170 4.10 -7.51 -18.48
N LYS A 171 4.88 -8.52 -18.84
CA LYS A 171 6.08 -8.91 -18.08
C LYS A 171 7.22 -7.92 -18.24
N GLU A 172 7.41 -7.36 -19.44
CA GLU A 172 8.41 -6.31 -19.71
C GLU A 172 8.10 -5.06 -18.88
N ILE A 173 6.86 -4.58 -18.89
CA ILE A 173 6.40 -3.46 -18.06
C ILE A 173 6.57 -3.78 -16.57
N HIS A 174 6.15 -4.96 -16.13
CA HIS A 174 6.33 -5.36 -14.74
C HIS A 174 7.81 -5.33 -14.34
N GLN A 175 8.70 -5.87 -15.16
CA GLN A 175 10.14 -5.84 -14.89
C GLN A 175 10.68 -4.42 -14.85
N TYR A 176 10.23 -3.56 -15.77
CA TYR A 176 10.61 -2.16 -15.82
C TYR A 176 10.23 -1.41 -14.53
N ILE A 177 9.00 -1.59 -14.05
CA ILE A 177 8.52 -1.03 -12.78
C ILE A 177 9.40 -1.51 -11.60
N GLN A 178 9.75 -2.79 -11.55
CA GLN A 178 10.63 -3.32 -10.49
C GLN A 178 12.05 -2.73 -10.58
N ASN A 179 12.56 -2.50 -11.79
CA ASN A 179 13.88 -1.89 -12.01
C ASN A 179 13.88 -0.41 -11.60
N LEU A 180 12.82 0.35 -11.94
CA LEU A 180 12.66 1.73 -11.49
C LEU A 180 12.67 1.82 -9.96
N HIS A 181 11.96 0.90 -9.30
CA HIS A 181 11.92 0.86 -7.84
C HIS A 181 13.27 0.50 -7.20
N SER A 182 14.04 -0.40 -7.83
CA SER A 182 15.33 -0.88 -7.31
C SER A 182 16.51 0.04 -7.60
N SER A 183 16.31 1.04 -8.47
CA SER A 183 17.35 2.00 -8.88
C SER A 183 17.38 3.26 -8.01
N ALA A 184 16.44 3.37 -7.08
CA ALA A 184 16.40 4.40 -6.04
C ALA A 184 17.26 3.99 -4.84
#